data_AF-A0A8D8DU05-F1
#
_entry.id   AF-A0A8D8DU05-F1
#
_cell.length_a   1.000
_cell.length_b   1.000
_cell.length_c   1.000
_cell.angle_alpha   90.00
_cell.angle_beta   90.00
_cell.angle_gamma   90.00
#
_symmetry.space_group_name_H-M   'P 1'
#
loop_
_entity.id
_entity.type
_entity.pdbx_description
1 polymer ?
#
loop_
_entity_poly.entity_id
_entity_poly.type
_entity_poly.pdbx_seq_one_letter_code
_entity_poly.pdbx_strand_id
1 'polypeptide(L)'
;MSDNPSSPPPNTPSDIDRRNFRSGMTSPVGDFEPFENEEEILGDMTIREDNYDEDEEGEELFGDNMENDYRAMPELDQYDIANLDQEDYSDISQTDRAAAEAEMRRRDRAAGIHRDERDLFYE
;
A
#
# COMPACT_ATOMS: atom_id res chain seq x y z
N MET A 1 -17.32 -4.68 33.56
CA MET A 1 -17.41 -3.92 32.30
C MET A 1 -15.99 -3.52 31.98
N SER A 2 -15.33 -4.31 31.15
CA SER A 2 -13.95 -4.10 30.73
C SER A 2 -13.98 -3.33 29.42
N ASP A 3 -13.50 -2.09 29.46
CA ASP A 3 -13.40 -1.22 28.30
C ASP A 3 -12.31 -1.78 27.37
N ASN A 4 -12.72 -2.39 26.25
CA ASN A 4 -11.79 -2.75 25.17
C ASN A 4 -11.34 -1.45 24.49
N PRO A 5 -10.02 -1.22 24.32
CA PRO A 5 -9.54 -0.07 23.57
C PRO A 5 -9.98 -0.24 22.11
N SER A 6 -10.94 0.58 21.67
CA SER A 6 -11.34 0.66 20.28
C SER A 6 -10.13 1.12 19.47
N SER A 7 -9.64 0.29 18.56
CA SER A 7 -8.63 0.71 17.58
C SER A 7 -9.17 1.92 16.81
N PRO A 8 -8.34 2.95 16.58
CA PRO A 8 -8.73 4.04 15.71
C PRO A 8 -8.95 3.51 14.29
N PRO A 9 -9.88 4.10 13.51
CA PRO A 9 -10.06 3.73 12.11
C PRO A 9 -8.74 3.88 11.33
N PRO A 10 -8.49 3.05 10.31
CA PRO A 10 -7.32 3.21 9.45
C PRO A 10 -7.34 4.61 8.83
N ASN A 11 -6.20 5.31 8.82
CA ASN A 11 -6.08 6.60 8.16
C ASN A 11 -6.39 6.42 6.67
N THR A 12 -7.57 6.87 6.24
CA THR A 12 -7.87 6.96 4.82
C THR A 12 -7.20 8.22 4.26
N PRO A 13 -6.85 8.29 2.96
CA PRO A 13 -6.31 9.50 2.34
C PRO A 13 -7.17 10.75 2.57
N SER A 14 -8.46 10.55 2.82
CA SER A 14 -9.47 11.56 3.17
C SER A 14 -9.36 12.12 4.59
N ASP A 15 -8.77 11.39 5.54
CA ASP A 15 -8.68 11.77 6.97
C ASP A 15 -7.46 12.63 7.30
N ILE A 16 -6.56 12.81 6.33
CA ILE A 16 -5.30 13.52 6.50
C ILE A 16 -5.51 15.03 6.23
N ASP A 17 -5.30 15.87 7.25
CA ASP A 17 -5.16 17.32 7.04
C ASP A 17 -3.94 17.55 6.13
N ARG A 18 -4.19 17.92 4.87
CA ARG A 18 -3.19 18.08 3.79
C ARG A 18 -2.01 18.97 4.17
N ARG A 19 -2.16 19.79 5.21
CA ARG A 19 -1.11 20.66 5.77
C ARG A 19 -0.03 19.89 6.55
N ASN A 20 -0.37 18.79 7.21
CA ASN A 20 0.57 18.03 8.05
C ASN A 20 1.34 16.95 7.27
N PHE A 21 0.77 16.45 6.16
CA PHE A 21 1.42 15.44 5.31
C PHE A 21 2.70 15.97 4.63
N ARG A 22 2.69 17.26 4.26
CA ARG A 22 3.81 17.93 3.58
C ARG A 22 5.09 18.01 4.43
N SER A 23 4.97 17.98 5.77
CA SER A 23 6.12 18.06 6.66
C SER A 23 6.94 16.76 6.74
N GLY A 24 6.36 15.63 6.32
CA GLY A 24 7.01 14.31 6.34
C GLY A 24 7.44 13.80 4.95
N MET A 25 7.10 14.51 3.87
CA MET A 25 7.51 14.13 2.52
C MET A 25 8.93 14.61 2.26
N THR A 26 9.87 13.67 2.09
CA THR A 26 11.25 13.98 1.71
C THR A 26 11.45 14.12 0.19
N SER A 27 10.38 13.89 -0.59
CA SER A 27 10.35 14.08 -2.03
C SER A 27 9.86 15.50 -2.35
N PRO A 28 10.52 16.25 -3.25
CA PRO A 28 10.00 17.53 -3.71
C PRO A 28 8.60 17.33 -4.30
N VAL A 29 7.57 17.91 -3.69
CA VAL A 29 6.28 18.11 -4.35
C VAL A 29 6.54 19.19 -5.41
N GLY A 30 6.71 18.77 -6.66
CA GLY A 30 6.61 19.71 -7.77
C GLY A 30 5.21 20.28 -7.79
N ASP A 31 5.08 21.59 -8.03
CA ASP A 31 3.82 22.15 -8.50
C ASP A 31 3.61 21.64 -9.93
N PHE A 32 3.16 20.39 -10.04
CA PHE A 32 2.81 19.80 -11.32
C PHE A 32 1.50 20.45 -11.76
N GLU A 33 1.47 20.96 -12.99
CA GLU A 33 0.21 21.37 -13.57
C GLU A 33 -0.74 20.16 -13.59
N PRO A 34 -2.05 20.37 -13.37
CA PRO A 34 -3.04 19.35 -13.68
C PRO A 34 -2.76 18.85 -15.11
N PHE A 35 -2.66 17.53 -15.29
CA PHE A 35 -2.39 16.98 -16.61
C PHE A 35 -3.42 17.55 -17.60
N GLU A 36 -2.94 18.08 -18.73
CA GLU A 36 -3.79 18.79 -19.70
C GLU A 36 -4.88 17.87 -20.30
N ASN A 37 -4.76 16.56 -20.12
CA ASN A 37 -5.54 15.50 -20.74
C ASN A 37 -5.55 14.22 -19.87
N GLU A 38 -6.13 14.28 -18.67
CA GLU A 38 -6.38 13.07 -17.86
C GLU A 38 -7.10 11.96 -18.66
N GLU A 39 -7.97 12.32 -19.61
CA GLU A 39 -8.71 11.41 -20.49
C GLU A 39 -7.83 10.67 -21.52
N GLU A 40 -6.70 11.24 -21.92
CA GLU A 40 -5.74 10.60 -22.83
C GLU A 40 -4.74 9.71 -22.07
N ILE A 41 -4.42 10.07 -20.81
CA ILE A 41 -3.58 9.26 -19.91
C ILE A 41 -4.36 8.06 -19.37
N LEU A 42 -5.62 8.27 -18.96
CA LEU A 42 -6.48 7.16 -18.60
C LEU A 42 -6.89 6.35 -19.83
N GLY A 43 -6.87 6.92 -21.05
CA GLY A 43 -7.43 6.27 -22.22
C GLY A 43 -8.87 5.80 -21.99
N ASP A 44 -9.42 5.02 -22.91
CA ASP A 44 -10.69 4.30 -22.69
C ASP A 44 -10.51 3.14 -21.68
N MET A 45 -10.04 3.45 -20.47
CA MET A 45 -10.02 2.50 -19.34
C MET A 45 -11.43 2.20 -18.81
N THR A 46 -12.47 2.73 -19.45
CA THR A 46 -13.85 2.31 -19.20
C THR A 46 -14.27 1.10 -20.02
N ILE A 47 -13.55 0.77 -21.11
CA ILE A 47 -13.82 -0.42 -21.90
C ILE A 47 -12.49 -1.08 -22.25
N ARG A 48 -11.90 -1.78 -21.28
CA ARG A 48 -11.07 -2.94 -21.60
C ARG A 48 -12.00 -3.99 -22.20
N GLU A 49 -12.29 -3.85 -23.50
CA GLU A 49 -13.13 -4.75 -24.28
C GLU A 49 -12.49 -6.15 -24.25
N ASP A 50 -12.98 -6.98 -23.34
CA ASP A 50 -13.29 -8.40 -23.50
C ASP A 50 -12.32 -9.22 -24.39
N ASN A 51 -11.02 -9.09 -24.15
CA ASN A 51 -10.01 -10.03 -24.67
C ASN A 51 -9.33 -10.78 -23.53
N TYR A 52 -10.11 -11.11 -22.51
CA TYR A 52 -9.82 -12.33 -21.77
C TYR A 52 -10.55 -13.42 -22.55
N ASP A 53 -9.79 -14.28 -23.23
CA ASP A 53 -10.23 -15.66 -23.35
C ASP A 53 -10.56 -16.08 -21.92
N GLU A 54 -11.84 -16.06 -21.55
CA GLU A 54 -12.34 -16.70 -20.35
C GLU A 54 -12.04 -18.19 -20.56
N ASP A 55 -10.83 -18.60 -20.22
CA ASP A 55 -10.53 -20.00 -19.99
C ASP A 55 -11.59 -20.46 -18.97
N GLU A 56 -12.57 -21.25 -19.42
CA GLU A 56 -13.71 -21.77 -18.66
C GLU A 56 -13.30 -22.62 -17.43
N GLU A 57 -12.01 -22.65 -17.10
CA GLU A 57 -11.37 -23.36 -16.00
C GLU A 57 -11.05 -22.47 -14.77
N GLY A 58 -11.28 -21.14 -14.84
CA GLY A 58 -11.11 -20.22 -13.71
C GLY A 58 -12.28 -20.18 -12.71
N GLU A 59 -12.04 -19.67 -11.49
CA GLU A 59 -13.10 -19.44 -10.49
C GLU A 59 -13.76 -18.06 -10.67
N GLU A 60 -15.09 -18.00 -10.62
CA GLU A 60 -15.86 -16.76 -10.65
C GLU A 60 -15.81 -16.05 -9.28
N LEU A 61 -15.19 -14.86 -9.23
CA LEU A 61 -15.01 -14.07 -8.00
C LEU A 61 -16.17 -13.11 -7.68
N PHE A 62 -17.02 -12.80 -8.67
CA PHE A 62 -18.09 -11.80 -8.58
C PHE A 62 -19.50 -12.41 -8.57
N GLY A 63 -19.63 -13.66 -8.10
CA GLY A 63 -20.91 -14.35 -7.94
C GLY A 63 -21.62 -14.09 -6.60
N ASP A 64 -22.76 -14.77 -6.40
CA ASP A 64 -23.59 -14.66 -5.20
C ASP A 64 -22.88 -15.00 -3.88
N ASN A 65 -21.75 -15.74 -3.94
CA ASN A 65 -20.97 -16.14 -2.77
C ASN A 65 -19.94 -15.08 -2.31
N MET A 66 -19.77 -13.99 -3.05
CA MET A 66 -18.76 -12.97 -2.77
C MET A 66 -18.90 -12.36 -1.37
N GLU A 67 -20.14 -12.13 -0.90
CA GLU A 67 -20.40 -11.56 0.44
C GLU A 67 -19.91 -12.46 1.59
N ASN A 68 -19.76 -13.76 1.36
CA ASN A 68 -19.33 -14.68 2.41
C ASN A 68 -17.88 -14.47 2.83
N ASP A 69 -17.04 -13.96 1.92
CA ASP A 69 -15.61 -13.73 2.15
C ASP A 69 -15.36 -12.47 2.99
N TYR A 70 -16.31 -11.52 3.00
CA TYR A 70 -16.20 -10.25 3.72
C TYR A 70 -16.88 -10.25 5.10
N ARG A 71 -17.30 -11.41 5.59
CA ARG A 71 -17.92 -11.51 6.93
C ARG A 71 -16.88 -11.20 8.01
N ALA A 72 -17.26 -10.37 8.97
CA ALA A 72 -16.42 -10.07 10.12
C ALA A 72 -16.17 -11.33 10.97
N MET A 73 -14.92 -11.51 11.38
CA MET A 73 -14.45 -12.60 12.25
C MET A 73 -13.65 -11.98 13.40
N PRO A 74 -14.30 -11.57 14.50
CA PRO A 74 -13.67 -10.78 15.56
C PRO A 74 -12.40 -11.39 16.16
N GLU A 75 -12.28 -12.71 16.17
CA GLU A 75 -11.11 -13.45 16.65
C GLU A 75 -9.90 -13.37 15.71
N LEU A 76 -10.10 -13.09 14.42
CA LEU A 76 -9.06 -12.95 13.39
C LEU A 76 -8.88 -11.49 12.95
N ASP A 77 -9.86 -10.63 13.21
CA ASP A 77 -9.85 -9.21 12.84
C ASP A 77 -9.04 -8.35 13.82
N GLN A 78 -8.45 -8.95 14.87
CA GLN A 78 -7.65 -8.28 15.88
C GLN A 78 -6.29 -8.94 16.03
N TYR A 79 -5.24 -8.13 16.22
CA TYR A 79 -3.92 -8.65 16.57
C TYR A 79 -3.94 -9.36 17.93
N ASP A 80 -3.11 -10.38 18.06
CA ASP A 80 -2.91 -11.06 19.35
C ASP A 80 -2.16 -10.16 20.33
N ILE A 81 -2.83 -9.84 21.44
CA ILE A 81 -2.31 -8.95 22.49
C ILE A 81 -1.18 -9.62 23.29
N ALA A 82 -1.10 -10.95 23.32
CA ALA A 82 -0.12 -11.66 24.14
C ALA A 82 1.35 -11.37 23.74
N ASN A 83 1.56 -10.93 22.49
CA ASN A 83 2.90 -10.66 21.94
C ASN A 83 3.24 -9.16 21.86
N LEU A 84 2.39 -8.28 22.36
CA LEU A 84 2.65 -6.84 22.36
C LEU A 84 3.43 -6.45 23.62
N ASP A 85 4.57 -5.78 23.42
CA ASP A 85 5.26 -5.07 24.50
C ASP A 85 4.61 -3.69 24.77
N GLN A 86 5.08 -3.02 25.81
CA GLN A 86 4.63 -1.67 26.20
C GLN A 86 5.81 -0.69 26.22
N GLU A 87 6.89 -1.00 25.52
CA GLU A 87 8.10 -0.18 25.54
C GLU A 87 7.98 0.96 24.53
N ASP A 88 8.48 2.14 24.90
CA ASP A 88 8.55 3.28 24.00
C ASP A 88 9.84 3.19 23.16
N TYR A 89 9.67 3.24 21.84
CA TYR A 89 10.78 3.18 20.89
C TYR A 89 11.05 4.55 20.26
N SER A 90 12.33 4.88 20.07
CA SER A 90 12.72 6.07 19.32
C SER A 90 12.70 5.80 17.81
N ASP A 91 12.34 6.81 17.03
CA ASP A 91 12.46 6.75 15.57
C ASP A 91 13.91 6.52 15.12
N ILE A 92 14.07 5.89 13.95
CA ILE A 92 15.37 5.69 13.33
C ILE A 92 16.02 7.03 12.97
N SER A 93 17.30 7.20 13.33
CA SER A 93 18.05 8.38 12.94
C SER A 93 18.33 8.40 11.43
N GLN A 94 18.55 9.58 10.85
CA GLN A 94 18.86 9.69 9.42
C GLN A 94 20.15 8.96 9.04
N THR A 95 21.14 8.93 9.95
CA THR A 95 22.40 8.21 9.75
C THR A 95 22.19 6.71 9.78
N ASP A 96 21.36 6.20 10.69
CA ASP A 96 21.08 4.77 10.80
C ASP A 96 20.26 4.29 9.61
N ARG A 97 19.31 5.10 9.14
CA ARG A 97 18.57 4.83 7.92
C ARG A 97 19.52 4.70 6.72
N ALA A 98 20.42 5.66 6.53
CA ALA A 98 21.38 5.63 5.42
C ALA A 98 22.29 4.38 5.48
N ALA A 99 22.69 3.97 6.69
CA ALA A 99 23.48 2.75 6.90
C ALA A 99 22.69 1.48 6.55
N ALA A 100 21.45 1.35 7.02
CA ALA A 100 20.57 0.22 6.71
C ALA A 100 20.30 0.11 5.21
N GLU A 101 20.01 1.23 4.53
CA GLU A 101 19.82 1.23 3.07
C GLU A 101 21.08 0.84 2.30
N ALA A 102 22.27 1.23 2.79
CA ALA A 102 23.54 0.82 2.18
C ALA A 102 23.79 -0.68 2.32
N GLU A 103 23.43 -1.27 3.45
CA GLU A 103 23.51 -2.71 3.67
C GLU A 103 22.53 -3.46 2.76
N MET A 104 21.26 -3.05 2.72
CA MET A 104 20.24 -3.63 1.84
C MET A 104 20.67 -3.57 0.38
N ARG A 105 21.18 -2.42 -0.09
CA ARG A 105 21.71 -2.30 -1.46
C ARG A 105 22.86 -3.25 -1.74
N ARG A 106 23.76 -3.48 -0.78
CA ARG A 106 24.86 -4.43 -0.93
C ARG A 106 24.33 -5.86 -1.06
N ARG A 107 23.39 -6.24 -0.19
CA ARG A 107 22.73 -7.55 -0.22
C ARG A 107 22.02 -7.78 -1.55
N ASP A 108 21.22 -6.83 -1.99
CA ASP A 108 20.41 -6.96 -3.20
C ASP A 108 21.29 -7.09 -4.45
N ARG A 109 22.37 -6.30 -4.54
CA ARG A 109 23.39 -6.48 -5.59
C ARG A 109 24.04 -7.86 -5.56
N ALA A 110 24.37 -8.37 -4.39
CA ALA A 110 24.95 -9.71 -4.24
C ALA A 110 23.97 -10.82 -4.64
N ALA A 111 22.67 -10.60 -4.42
CA ALA A 111 21.60 -11.48 -4.84
C ALA A 111 21.20 -11.32 -6.31
N GLY A 112 21.79 -10.37 -7.05
CA GLY A 112 21.43 -10.06 -8.43
C GLY A 112 20.06 -9.38 -8.59
N ILE A 113 19.48 -8.89 -7.50
CA ILE A 113 18.19 -8.19 -7.50
C ILE A 113 18.48 -6.74 -7.91
N HIS A 114 18.21 -6.42 -9.18
CA HIS A 114 18.22 -5.07 -9.69
C HIS A 114 16.80 -4.51 -9.61
N ARG A 115 16.52 -3.69 -8.60
CA ARG A 115 15.29 -2.87 -8.56
C ARG A 115 15.55 -1.63 -9.41
N ASP A 116 15.60 -1.81 -10.72
CA ASP A 116 15.56 -0.66 -11.64
C ASP A 116 14.11 -0.17 -11.70
N GLU A 117 13.90 1.12 -11.45
CA GLU A 117 12.58 1.78 -11.56
C GLU A 117 11.95 1.64 -12.96
N ARG A 118 12.75 1.19 -13.95
CA ARG A 118 12.34 0.90 -15.32
C ARG A 118 11.56 -0.41 -15.48
N ASP A 119 11.73 -1.37 -14.57
CA ASP A 119 11.00 -2.65 -14.57
C ASP A 119 9.62 -2.54 -13.89
N LEU A 120 9.26 -1.36 -13.38
CA LEU A 120 7.94 -1.08 -12.82
C LEU A 120 6.94 -0.58 -13.86
N PHE A 121 7.39 -0.35 -15.09
CA PHE A 121 6.51 -0.08 -16.22
C PHE A 121 6.18 -1.41 -16.89
N TYR A 122 4.92 -1.83 -16.77
CA TYR A 122 4.39 -2.92 -17.59
C TYR A 122 4.43 -2.48 -19.06
N GLU A 123 4.92 -3.36 -19.95
CA GLU A 123 4.88 -3.18 -21.41
C GLU A 123 3.44 -3.25 -21.95
#